data_AF-A0A016SCN7-F1
#
_entry.id   AF-A0A016SCN7-F1
#
_cell.length_a   1.000
_cell.length_b   1.000
_cell.length_c   1.000
_cell.angle_alpha   90.00
_cell.angle_beta   90.00
_cell.angle_gamma   90.00
#
_symmetry.space_group_name_H-M   'P 1'
#
loop_
_entity.id
_entity.type
_entity.pdbx_description
1 polymer ?
#
loop_
_entity_poly.entity_id
_entity_poly.type
_entity_poly.pdbx_seq_one_letter_code
_entity_poly.pdbx_strand_id
1 'polypeptide(L)'
;MEQRQSSGLNTITSHVPLTPDKSFRLSKIVYKYFRGCFIDTELGVGGAQKRYWKRISTVLLVIVIACSLIALVVFISTPRAGSILSLRKILKKWLLEDSDTMTTTTKGSQTPATTTATARRFASARSSASNVRFSGKDTILFDDDGDLWRLSLHNMETRPLFRSFYTQIWANRGLDEHCPASAKRSTKICSDYKILSTHWHHGASPDLRFSALLKATSRKVHRKFNATYTFSIVNLEELSRITQEKVMNSSKKMPKRLVYKVGIKKTAKEAQRIFKWNSVGDDYIFWQDGHLYYSDTAESTTSIQISGGGPNWEHGIFDWVYEEEIFGRGSKAVWWSVKGQKLAFLSREKTKEKSVYLTSYYRHEKYPIVVELPYPKTHEERLPTYTINLWDKKTHELKRMDVQLRDSTIFHYLYGVKWIVMNDEELLVATWANRLQTHISVTICGHTAGICKLIFEHQYPSKTWAEPSDFASLLGTDDAIYMLLPRATADGNSYQHIAKLMIQMESSRSIKGLNWANMSFLSLGNFDVVNIESYDKGTDTMELMKNL
;
A
#
# COMPACT_ATOMS: atom_id res chain seq x y z
N MET A 1 -23.72 18.91 -6.06
CA MET A 1 -23.34 18.66 -7.47
C MET A 1 -22.39 19.79 -7.84
N GLU A 2 -21.12 19.59 -7.52
CA GLU A 2 -20.03 20.48 -7.88
C GLU A 2 -18.95 19.52 -8.40
N GLN A 3 -18.70 19.59 -9.70
CA GLN A 3 -17.74 18.71 -10.38
C GLN A 3 -16.34 19.06 -9.86
N ARG A 4 -15.70 18.15 -9.12
CA ARG A 4 -14.23 18.15 -9.01
C ARG A 4 -13.67 17.88 -10.40
N GLN A 5 -13.28 18.95 -11.09
CA GLN A 5 -12.30 18.85 -12.17
C GLN A 5 -11.01 18.30 -11.54
N SER A 6 -10.51 17.18 -12.03
CA SER A 6 -9.15 16.75 -11.72
C SER A 6 -8.20 17.69 -12.47
N SER A 7 -7.75 18.74 -11.79
CA SER A 7 -6.54 19.45 -12.19
C SER A 7 -5.37 18.48 -12.01
N GLY A 8 -4.59 18.27 -13.07
CA GLY A 8 -3.35 17.53 -12.98
C GLY A 8 -2.39 18.29 -12.07
N LEU A 9 -2.17 17.78 -10.86
CA LEU A 9 -1.14 18.28 -9.96
C LEU A 9 0.24 17.86 -10.50
N ASN A 10 1.07 18.84 -10.82
CA ASN A 10 2.46 18.64 -11.19
C ASN A 10 3.28 18.39 -9.92
N THR A 11 3.38 17.14 -9.48
CA THR A 11 4.19 16.77 -8.30
C THR A 11 5.65 16.56 -8.71
N ILE A 12 6.59 17.14 -7.95
CA ILE A 12 8.03 17.08 -8.22
C ILE A 12 8.77 16.53 -6.99
N THR A 13 9.68 15.58 -7.21
CA THR A 13 10.63 15.11 -6.18
C THR A 13 11.83 16.04 -6.09
N SER A 14 12.26 16.40 -4.88
CA SER A 14 13.41 17.29 -4.64
C SER A 14 14.31 16.73 -3.53
N HIS A 15 15.62 16.99 -3.64
CA HIS A 15 16.63 16.66 -2.63
C HIS A 15 17.03 17.94 -1.88
N VAL A 16 17.03 17.90 -0.55
CA VAL A 16 17.35 19.06 0.31
C VAL A 16 18.43 18.66 1.33
N PRO A 17 19.62 19.30 1.33
CA PRO A 17 20.61 19.12 2.40
C PRO A 17 20.16 19.84 3.67
N LEU A 18 20.42 19.25 4.85
CA LEU A 18 20.00 19.80 6.14
C LEU A 18 21.06 20.69 6.82
N THR A 19 22.31 20.67 6.35
CA THR A 19 23.40 21.53 6.83
C THR A 19 23.64 22.74 5.90
N PRO A 20 23.99 23.92 6.46
CA PRO A 20 24.19 25.13 5.68
C PRO A 20 25.60 25.13 5.06
N ASP A 21 25.81 24.37 3.99
CA ASP A 21 26.94 24.62 3.09
C ASP A 21 26.53 24.59 1.62
N LYS A 22 27.28 25.34 0.83
CA LYS A 22 26.87 26.07 -0.36
C LYS A 22 26.50 25.20 -1.58
N SER A 23 25.63 25.80 -2.40
CA SER A 23 25.30 25.52 -3.81
C SER A 23 24.20 24.47 -4.09
N PHE A 24 23.02 24.99 -4.41
CA PHE A 24 21.92 24.28 -5.06
C PHE A 24 22.34 23.93 -6.51
N ARG A 25 22.49 22.64 -6.84
CA ARG A 25 22.50 22.17 -8.23
C ARG A 25 21.23 21.38 -8.50
N LEU A 26 20.35 21.93 -9.32
CA LEU A 26 19.25 21.20 -9.95
C LEU A 26 19.84 20.07 -10.79
N SER A 27 19.56 18.81 -10.43
CA SER A 27 19.72 17.72 -11.39
C SER A 27 18.70 16.61 -11.17
N LYS A 28 18.10 16.21 -12.31
CA LYS A 28 17.23 15.06 -12.58
C LYS A 28 15.76 15.13 -12.10
N ILE A 29 14.90 15.43 -13.07
CA ILE A 29 13.46 15.19 -13.05
C ILE A 29 13.23 13.69 -13.32
N VAL A 30 12.55 13.00 -12.41
CA VAL A 30 12.04 11.64 -12.64
C VAL A 30 10.52 11.67 -12.49
N TYR A 31 9.79 11.46 -13.59
CA TYR A 31 8.35 11.29 -13.58
C TYR A 31 8.02 9.89 -13.06
N LYS A 32 7.21 9.78 -11.99
CA LYS A 32 6.66 8.51 -11.52
C LYS A 32 5.14 8.55 -11.63
N TYR A 33 4.59 7.79 -12.59
CA TYR A 33 3.15 7.59 -12.71
C TYR A 33 2.71 6.51 -11.71
N PHE A 34 1.95 6.90 -10.69
CA PHE A 34 1.15 5.96 -9.90
C PHE A 34 -0.25 5.88 -10.51
N ARG A 35 -0.57 4.76 -11.16
CA ARG A 35 -1.96 4.35 -11.43
C ARG A 35 -2.28 3.18 -10.50
N GLY A 36 -2.88 3.49 -9.35
CA GLY A 36 -3.61 2.49 -8.60
C GLY A 36 -4.89 2.16 -9.34
N CYS A 37 -5.05 0.91 -9.77
CA CYS A 37 -6.33 0.41 -10.26
C CYS A 37 -7.18 0.06 -9.03
N PHE A 38 -7.91 1.05 -8.52
CA PHE A 38 -9.01 0.81 -7.58
C PHE A 38 -10.31 0.76 -8.38
N ILE A 39 -11.00 -0.37 -8.32
CA ILE A 39 -12.38 -0.47 -8.79
C ILE A 39 -13.24 0.21 -7.72
N ASP A 40 -13.41 1.52 -7.86
CA ASP A 40 -14.45 2.25 -7.13
C ASP A 40 -15.80 1.86 -7.72
N THR A 41 -16.59 1.16 -6.92
CA THR A 41 -18.04 1.12 -7.12
C THR A 41 -18.61 2.11 -6.13
N GLU A 42 -18.89 3.33 -6.60
CA GLU A 42 -19.64 4.31 -5.83
C GLU A 42 -21.01 3.72 -5.46
N LEU A 43 -21.26 3.58 -4.17
CA LEU A 43 -22.60 3.27 -3.64
C LEU A 43 -23.37 4.59 -3.58
N GLY A 44 -24.14 4.85 -4.64
CA GLY A 44 -25.05 5.99 -4.68
C GLY A 44 -26.10 5.89 -3.58
N VAL A 45 -26.06 6.84 -2.64
CA VAL A 45 -27.17 7.11 -1.72
C VAL A 45 -28.29 7.76 -2.53
N GLY A 46 -29.32 6.97 -2.84
CA GLY A 46 -30.49 7.41 -3.59
C GLY A 46 -31.38 8.35 -2.76
N GLY A 47 -31.10 9.65 -2.80
CA GLY A 47 -32.10 10.68 -2.57
C GLY A 47 -32.85 10.98 -3.88
N ALA A 48 -34.18 10.92 -3.86
CA ALA A 48 -35.03 11.10 -5.04
C ALA A 48 -34.76 12.43 -5.77
N GLN A 49 -34.11 12.38 -6.94
CA GLN A 49 -33.87 13.56 -7.76
C GLN A 49 -34.88 13.65 -8.92
N LYS A 50 -35.71 14.70 -8.90
CA LYS A 50 -36.60 15.11 -10.00
C LYS A 50 -35.81 15.19 -11.31
N ARG A 51 -36.21 14.38 -12.31
CA ARG A 51 -35.59 14.26 -13.64
C ARG A 51 -35.58 15.59 -14.39
N TYR A 52 -34.39 16.05 -14.77
CA TYR A 52 -34.15 17.30 -15.51
C TYR A 52 -34.10 17.05 -17.04
N TRP A 53 -35.24 16.68 -17.64
CA TRP A 53 -35.38 16.33 -19.06
C TRP A 53 -34.96 17.42 -20.05
N LYS A 54 -35.03 18.70 -19.64
CA LYS A 54 -34.67 19.84 -20.50
C LYS A 54 -33.19 19.88 -20.86
N ARG A 55 -32.28 19.45 -19.97
CA ARG A 55 -30.83 19.49 -20.22
C ARG A 55 -30.35 18.35 -21.13
N ILE A 56 -30.98 17.18 -21.05
CA ILE A 56 -30.65 16.03 -21.90
C ILE A 56 -31.07 16.30 -23.35
N SER A 57 -32.23 16.95 -23.56
CA SER A 57 -32.70 17.31 -24.89
C SER A 57 -31.77 18.30 -25.61
N THR A 58 -31.23 19.29 -24.90
CA THR A 58 -30.28 20.25 -25.49
C THR A 58 -28.97 19.58 -25.92
N VAL A 59 -28.44 18.65 -25.11
CA VAL A 59 -27.20 17.93 -25.45
C VAL A 59 -27.40 17.02 -26.66
N LEU A 60 -28.53 16.31 -26.74
CA LEU A 60 -28.86 15.48 -27.90
C LEU A 60 -29.03 16.29 -29.18
N LEU A 61 -29.63 17.48 -29.09
CA LEU A 61 -29.79 18.38 -30.24
C LEU A 61 -28.43 18.84 -30.80
N VAL A 62 -27.48 19.20 -29.92
CA VAL A 62 -26.14 19.63 -30.33
C VAL A 62 -25.37 18.49 -31.02
N ILE A 63 -25.48 17.26 -30.53
CA ILE A 63 -24.84 16.09 -31.14
C ILE A 63 -25.38 15.83 -32.56
N VAL A 64 -26.70 15.94 -32.75
CA VAL A 64 -27.32 15.74 -34.08
C VAL A 64 -26.88 16.81 -35.07
N ILE A 65 -26.77 18.07 -34.63
CA ILE A 65 -26.28 19.17 -35.49
C ILE A 65 -24.81 18.94 -35.88
N ALA A 66 -23.96 18.56 -34.92
CA ALA A 66 -22.55 18.27 -35.19
C ALA A 66 -22.38 17.10 -36.18
N CYS A 67 -23.12 16.00 -35.99
CA CYS A 67 -23.08 14.86 -36.91
C CYS A 67 -23.57 15.21 -38.32
N SER A 68 -24.58 16.06 -38.43
CA SER A 68 -25.10 16.52 -39.73
C SER A 68 -24.09 17.39 -40.48
N LEU A 69 -23.37 18.26 -39.78
CA LEU A 69 -22.30 19.08 -40.36
C LEU A 69 -21.12 18.22 -40.84
N ILE A 70 -20.73 17.20 -40.07
CA ILE A 70 -19.66 16.27 -40.46
C ILE A 70 -20.08 15.48 -41.72
N ALA A 71 -21.32 14.98 -41.78
CA ALA A 71 -21.82 14.27 -42.95
C ALA A 71 -21.86 15.15 -44.20
N LEU A 72 -22.23 16.43 -44.05
CA LEU A 72 -22.23 17.40 -45.15
C LEU A 72 -20.81 17.66 -45.68
N VAL A 73 -19.83 17.80 -44.77
CA VAL A 73 -18.41 18.00 -45.15
C VAL A 73 -17.87 16.77 -45.88
N VAL A 74 -18.19 15.56 -45.40
CA VAL A 74 -17.77 14.31 -46.06
C VAL A 74 -18.40 14.21 -47.45
N PHE A 75 -19.68 14.57 -47.60
CA PHE A 75 -20.38 14.51 -48.88
C PHE A 75 -19.86 15.53 -49.90
N ILE A 76 -19.52 16.75 -49.46
CA ILE A 76 -18.91 17.78 -50.31
C ILE A 76 -17.47 17.41 -50.69
N SER A 77 -16.75 16.74 -49.79
CA SER A 77 -15.34 16.38 -49.99
C SER A 77 -15.14 15.09 -50.80
N THR A 78 -16.22 14.38 -51.16
CA THR A 78 -16.15 13.19 -52.01
C THR A 78 -16.50 13.50 -53.46
N PRO A 79 -15.53 13.63 -54.38
CA PRO A 79 -15.82 13.68 -55.80
C PRO A 79 -16.37 12.32 -56.30
N ARG A 80 -17.43 12.40 -57.11
CA ARG A 80 -18.23 11.27 -57.58
C ARG A 80 -17.48 10.49 -58.68
N ALA A 81 -17.21 9.22 -58.36
CA ALA A 81 -16.88 8.07 -59.23
C ALA A 81 -15.62 8.12 -60.12
N GLY A 82 -14.70 7.16 -59.88
CA GLY A 82 -13.72 6.75 -60.88
C GLY A 82 -12.56 5.89 -60.35
N SER A 83 -12.64 4.57 -60.55
CA SER A 83 -11.56 3.57 -60.57
C SER A 83 -10.93 3.07 -59.24
N ILE A 84 -11.25 1.80 -58.96
CA ILE A 84 -10.89 0.96 -57.80
C ILE A 84 -9.46 0.36 -57.88
N LEU A 85 -8.50 0.98 -58.58
CA LEU A 85 -7.22 0.30 -58.90
C LEU A 85 -5.92 0.95 -58.40
N SER A 86 -5.94 2.03 -57.61
CA SER A 86 -4.69 2.67 -57.12
C SER A 86 -4.33 2.41 -55.64
N LEU A 87 -5.23 1.90 -54.81
CA LEU A 87 -4.99 1.68 -53.37
C LEU A 87 -4.07 0.49 -53.05
N ARG A 88 -3.89 -0.47 -53.98
CA ARG A 88 -2.93 -1.58 -53.82
C ARG A 88 -1.46 -1.19 -54.08
N LYS A 89 -1.20 -0.05 -54.73
CA LYS A 89 0.18 0.43 -54.97
C LYS A 89 0.71 1.32 -53.85
N ILE A 90 -0.17 1.97 -53.08
CA ILE A 90 0.24 2.83 -51.95
C ILE A 90 0.48 2.00 -50.67
N LEU A 91 -0.27 0.91 -50.45
CA LEU A 91 -0.03 0.01 -49.32
C LEU A 91 1.24 -0.85 -49.45
N LYS A 92 1.78 -1.04 -50.66
CA LYS A 92 3.07 -1.73 -50.86
C LYS A 92 4.29 -0.83 -50.69
N LYS A 93 4.11 0.49 -50.61
CA LYS A 93 5.20 1.47 -50.42
C LYS A 93 5.47 1.79 -48.93
N TRP A 94 4.58 1.37 -48.03
CA TRP A 94 4.72 1.56 -46.59
C TRP A 94 5.26 0.34 -45.82
N LEU A 95 5.50 -0.78 -46.51
CA LEU A 95 5.83 -2.07 -45.89
C LEU A 95 7.23 -2.59 -46.26
N LEU A 96 8.06 -1.77 -46.92
CA LEU A 96 9.41 -2.14 -47.40
C LEU A 96 10.44 -1.00 -47.24
N GLU A 97 10.32 -0.18 -46.21
CA GLU A 97 11.27 0.92 -45.95
C GLU A 97 11.62 0.93 -44.45
N ASP A 98 12.30 -0.13 -43.99
CA ASP A 98 13.08 -0.07 -42.73
C ASP A 98 14.25 -1.09 -42.75
N SER A 99 14.90 -1.23 -43.91
CA SER A 99 16.20 -1.89 -44.02
C SER A 99 17.06 -1.13 -45.02
N ASP A 100 17.99 -0.34 -44.50
CA ASP A 100 19.31 0.02 -45.04
C ASP A 100 19.63 1.49 -44.78
N THR A 101 20.61 1.76 -43.92
CA THR A 101 21.89 2.35 -44.37
C THR A 101 22.89 2.50 -43.24
N MET A 102 24.10 2.06 -43.55
CA MET A 102 25.35 2.16 -42.80
C MET A 102 26.00 3.56 -42.88
N THR A 103 26.77 3.87 -41.84
CA THR A 103 28.04 4.63 -41.81
C THR A 103 28.14 6.04 -42.38
N THR A 104 28.42 7.00 -41.49
CA THR A 104 29.51 7.98 -41.71
C THR A 104 30.17 8.38 -40.39
N THR A 105 31.50 8.34 -40.40
CA THR A 105 32.44 8.60 -39.33
C THR A 105 32.64 10.10 -39.11
N THR A 106 32.57 10.59 -37.86
CA THR A 106 33.38 11.75 -37.41
C THR A 106 33.77 11.56 -35.93
N LYS A 107 35.06 11.78 -35.66
CA LYS A 107 35.76 11.59 -34.38
C LYS A 107 35.42 12.70 -33.39
N GLY A 108 35.29 12.38 -32.10
CA GLY A 108 35.54 13.35 -31.01
C GLY A 108 34.83 13.11 -29.68
N SER A 109 35.62 12.68 -28.68
CA SER A 109 35.42 12.77 -27.21
C SER A 109 34.46 11.78 -26.52
N GLN A 110 35.07 10.94 -25.69
CA GLN A 110 34.48 9.88 -24.85
C GLN A 110 33.96 10.43 -23.51
N THR A 111 32.72 10.10 -23.14
CA THR A 111 32.24 9.90 -21.75
C THR A 111 31.02 8.94 -21.78
N PRO A 112 30.78 8.10 -20.74
CA PRO A 112 29.94 6.91 -20.90
C PRO A 112 28.44 7.23 -20.81
N ALA A 113 27.76 7.19 -21.96
CA ALA A 113 26.31 7.38 -22.11
C ALA A 113 25.50 6.08 -21.98
N THR A 114 25.99 5.07 -21.26
CA THR A 114 25.40 3.71 -21.24
C THR A 114 24.29 3.52 -20.19
N THR A 115 24.10 4.47 -19.26
CA THR A 115 23.07 4.38 -18.21
C THR A 115 21.73 5.00 -18.61
N THR A 116 21.71 5.98 -19.52
CA THR A 116 20.50 6.78 -19.82
C THR A 116 19.62 6.17 -20.92
N ALA A 117 20.22 5.47 -21.90
CA ALA A 117 19.46 4.80 -22.97
C ALA A 117 18.74 3.54 -22.47
N THR A 118 19.31 2.85 -21.47
CA THR A 118 18.80 1.60 -20.91
C THR A 118 17.64 1.82 -19.93
N ALA A 119 17.66 2.92 -19.17
CA ALA A 119 16.53 3.33 -18.33
C ALA A 119 15.28 3.73 -19.15
N ARG A 120 15.48 4.35 -20.33
CA ARG A 120 14.37 4.63 -21.26
C ARG A 120 13.77 3.37 -21.88
N ARG A 121 14.56 2.31 -22.10
CA ARG A 121 14.05 1.00 -22.54
C ARG A 121 13.21 0.28 -21.49
N PHE A 122 13.45 0.50 -20.19
CA PHE A 122 12.57 -0.04 -19.13
C PHE A 122 11.23 0.68 -19.05
N ALA A 123 11.21 2.00 -19.24
CA ALA A 123 9.97 2.79 -19.24
C ALA A 123 9.04 2.47 -20.43
N SER A 124 9.58 1.96 -21.55
CA SER A 124 8.78 1.63 -22.73
C SER A 124 8.33 0.16 -22.80
N ALA A 125 8.78 -0.74 -21.90
CA ALA A 125 8.60 -2.18 -22.10
C ALA A 125 7.51 -2.85 -21.25
N ARG A 126 7.04 -2.30 -20.13
CA ARG A 126 5.98 -2.93 -19.31
C ARG A 126 5.12 -1.90 -18.58
N SER A 127 4.02 -1.48 -19.20
CA SER A 127 3.04 -0.56 -18.61
C SER A 127 2.08 -1.21 -17.61
N SER A 128 2.28 -2.50 -17.28
CA SER A 128 1.43 -3.34 -16.41
C SER A 128 2.01 -3.60 -15.02
N ALA A 129 3.27 -3.23 -14.76
CA ALA A 129 3.92 -3.51 -13.48
C ALA A 129 3.24 -2.77 -12.32
N SER A 130 2.95 -3.51 -11.25
CA SER A 130 2.30 -3.02 -10.03
C SER A 130 3.06 -3.49 -8.78
N ASN A 131 2.74 -2.95 -7.61
CA ASN A 131 3.37 -3.30 -6.33
C ASN A 131 4.92 -3.23 -6.33
N VAL A 132 5.48 -2.29 -7.09
CA VAL A 132 6.94 -2.09 -7.19
C VAL A 132 7.49 -1.65 -5.84
N ARG A 133 8.41 -2.44 -5.27
CA ARG A 133 9.01 -2.19 -3.96
C ARG A 133 10.46 -2.62 -3.90
N PHE A 134 11.26 -1.94 -3.09
CA PHE A 134 12.61 -2.38 -2.78
C PHE A 134 12.59 -3.57 -1.82
N SER A 135 13.54 -4.48 -2.00
CA SER A 135 13.90 -5.55 -1.07
C SER A 135 15.39 -5.44 -0.82
N GLY A 136 15.78 -4.86 0.30
CA GLY A 136 17.15 -4.41 0.52
C GLY A 136 17.56 -3.24 -0.40
N LYS A 137 18.87 -3.04 -0.57
CA LYS A 137 19.42 -1.90 -1.32
C LYS A 137 19.45 -2.08 -2.83
N ASP A 138 19.70 -3.32 -3.29
CA ASP A 138 20.04 -3.58 -4.71
C ASP A 138 19.02 -4.47 -5.42
N THR A 139 17.81 -4.63 -4.87
CA THR A 139 16.78 -5.48 -5.46
C THR A 139 15.43 -4.78 -5.47
N ILE A 140 14.77 -4.81 -6.61
CA ILE A 140 13.39 -4.36 -6.79
C ILE A 140 12.51 -5.59 -7.03
N LEU A 141 11.40 -5.66 -6.32
CA LEU A 141 10.33 -6.60 -6.57
C LEU A 141 9.18 -5.88 -7.24
N PHE A 142 8.53 -6.55 -8.19
CA PHE A 142 7.34 -6.02 -8.83
C PHE A 142 6.43 -7.16 -9.27
N ASP A 143 5.12 -6.90 -9.24
CA ASP A 143 4.12 -7.80 -9.77
C ASP A 143 3.82 -7.41 -11.22
N ASP A 144 3.79 -8.37 -12.12
CA ASP A 144 3.47 -8.17 -13.53
C ASP A 144 2.65 -9.35 -14.04
N ASP A 145 1.42 -9.09 -14.50
CA ASP A 145 0.46 -10.11 -14.92
C ASP A 145 0.23 -11.25 -13.89
N GLY A 146 0.26 -10.91 -12.60
CA GLY A 146 0.06 -11.87 -11.49
C GLY A 146 1.31 -12.68 -11.13
N ASP A 147 2.42 -12.43 -11.81
CA ASP A 147 3.73 -13.03 -11.55
C ASP A 147 4.57 -12.09 -10.67
N LEU A 148 5.32 -12.65 -9.71
CA LEU A 148 6.28 -11.89 -8.92
C LEU A 148 7.65 -11.94 -9.59
N TRP A 149 8.22 -10.77 -9.84
CA TRP A 149 9.54 -10.61 -10.45
C TRP A 149 10.52 -9.96 -9.50
N ARG A 150 11.79 -10.31 -9.69
CA ARG A 150 12.95 -9.70 -9.05
C ARG A 150 13.83 -9.06 -10.10
N LEU A 151 14.15 -7.78 -9.93
CA LEU A 151 15.18 -7.06 -10.67
C LEU A 151 16.36 -6.81 -9.74
N SER A 152 17.54 -7.31 -10.11
CA SER A 152 18.80 -6.96 -9.46
C SER A 152 19.35 -5.68 -10.08
N LEU A 153 19.63 -4.66 -9.25
CA LEU A 153 20.14 -3.38 -9.72
C LEU A 153 21.64 -3.41 -10.04
N HIS A 154 22.38 -4.39 -9.49
CA HIS A 154 23.81 -4.53 -9.73
C HIS A 154 24.12 -4.95 -11.18
N ASN A 155 23.38 -5.92 -11.70
CA ASN A 155 23.57 -6.48 -13.04
C ASN A 155 22.38 -6.23 -13.99
N MET A 156 21.36 -5.49 -13.53
CA MET A 156 20.10 -5.23 -14.25
C MET A 156 19.38 -6.49 -14.73
N GLU A 157 19.58 -7.63 -14.05
CA GLU A 157 18.98 -8.90 -14.41
C GLU A 157 17.59 -9.06 -13.78
N THR A 158 16.61 -9.41 -14.61
CA THR A 158 15.24 -9.72 -14.16
C THR A 158 15.00 -11.22 -14.13
N ARG A 159 14.61 -11.76 -12.97
CA ARG A 159 14.24 -13.17 -12.80
C ARG A 159 12.83 -13.30 -12.21
N PRO A 160 12.01 -14.26 -12.68
CA PRO A 160 10.74 -14.56 -12.05
C PRO A 160 10.97 -15.28 -10.72
N LEU A 161 10.30 -14.85 -9.66
CA LEU A 161 10.24 -15.56 -8.36
C LEU A 161 8.96 -16.41 -8.26
N PHE A 162 7.87 -15.95 -8.87
CA PHE A 162 6.59 -16.67 -8.92
C PHE A 162 5.95 -16.45 -10.29
N ARG A 163 5.44 -17.51 -10.92
CA ARG A 163 4.68 -17.41 -12.19
C ARG A 163 3.30 -18.02 -12.07
N SER A 164 2.27 -17.17 -12.11
CA SER A 164 0.85 -17.52 -12.22
C SER A 164 0.48 -18.15 -13.58
N PHE A 165 1.12 -17.73 -14.68
CA PHE A 165 0.78 -18.24 -16.02
C PHE A 165 1.20 -19.72 -16.20
N TYR A 166 2.33 -20.11 -15.60
CA TYR A 166 2.72 -21.53 -15.57
C TYR A 166 1.83 -22.32 -14.59
N THR A 167 1.34 -21.77 -13.49
CA THR A 167 0.38 -22.51 -12.65
C THR A 167 -0.98 -22.71 -13.35
N GLN A 168 -1.37 -21.85 -14.30
CA GLN A 168 -2.58 -22.00 -15.13
C GLN A 168 -2.43 -22.96 -16.31
N ILE A 169 -1.34 -22.93 -17.08
CA ILE A 169 -1.12 -23.93 -18.16
C ILE A 169 -1.07 -25.35 -17.58
N TRP A 170 -0.50 -25.51 -16.38
CA TRP A 170 -0.39 -26.79 -15.69
C TRP A 170 -1.71 -27.24 -15.04
N ALA A 171 -2.57 -26.29 -14.66
CA ALA A 171 -3.95 -26.59 -14.25
C ALA A 171 -4.84 -27.00 -15.44
N ASN A 172 -4.61 -26.42 -16.62
CA ASN A 172 -5.43 -26.64 -17.83
C ASN A 172 -4.94 -27.80 -18.71
N ARG A 173 -3.65 -28.21 -18.67
CA ARG A 173 -3.11 -29.37 -19.41
C ARG A 173 -3.04 -30.68 -18.61
N GLY A 174 -3.95 -30.86 -17.65
CA GLY A 174 -4.19 -32.17 -17.03
C GLY A 174 -3.46 -32.39 -15.70
N LEU A 175 -4.12 -31.98 -14.62
CA LEU A 175 -3.83 -32.53 -13.29
C LEU A 175 -4.18 -34.03 -13.20
N ASP A 176 -4.95 -34.57 -14.14
CA ASP A 176 -5.28 -36.02 -14.22
C ASP A 176 -4.32 -36.84 -15.09
N GLU A 177 -3.68 -36.24 -16.11
CA GLU A 177 -2.79 -36.97 -17.03
C GLU A 177 -1.31 -36.95 -16.62
N HIS A 178 -0.87 -35.96 -15.82
CA HIS A 178 0.55 -35.75 -15.50
C HIS A 178 0.91 -35.83 -14.00
N CYS A 179 -0.03 -36.19 -13.09
CA CYS A 179 0.36 -36.77 -11.80
C CYS A 179 0.79 -38.23 -12.10
N PRO A 180 2.09 -38.60 -12.01
CA PRO A 180 2.56 -39.93 -12.39
C PRO A 180 1.74 -41.00 -11.65
N ALA A 181 1.47 -42.14 -12.28
CA ALA A 181 0.62 -43.18 -11.69
C ALA A 181 1.13 -43.64 -10.29
N SER A 182 2.42 -43.45 -10.00
CA SER A 182 3.04 -43.65 -8.67
C SER A 182 2.71 -42.57 -7.64
N ALA A 183 2.35 -41.35 -8.06
CA ALA A 183 1.94 -40.22 -7.21
C ALA A 183 0.41 -40.11 -7.04
N LYS A 184 -0.41 -40.94 -7.71
CA LYS A 184 -1.84 -41.09 -7.37
C LYS A 184 -2.07 -41.56 -5.92
N ARG A 185 -1.04 -42.08 -5.25
CA ARG A 185 -1.03 -42.36 -3.79
C ARG A 185 -0.70 -41.15 -2.91
N SER A 186 -0.24 -40.02 -3.46
CA SER A 186 0.07 -38.79 -2.71
C SER A 186 -0.96 -37.70 -2.99
N THR A 187 -2.12 -37.81 -2.36
CA THR A 187 -3.23 -36.83 -2.44
C THR A 187 -2.82 -35.40 -2.08
N LYS A 188 -1.74 -35.25 -1.30
CA LYS A 188 -1.26 -33.97 -0.78
C LYS A 188 -0.56 -33.11 -1.83
N ILE A 189 0.27 -33.71 -2.70
CA ILE A 189 1.06 -32.95 -3.69
C ILE A 189 0.15 -32.36 -4.78
N CYS A 190 -0.75 -33.13 -5.40
CA CYS A 190 -1.66 -32.59 -6.42
C CYS A 190 -2.60 -31.50 -5.81
N SER A 191 -2.89 -31.55 -4.49
CA SER A 191 -3.64 -30.50 -3.78
C SER A 191 -2.86 -29.19 -3.58
N ASP A 192 -1.55 -29.27 -3.40
CA ASP A 192 -0.65 -28.12 -3.25
C ASP A 192 -0.58 -27.30 -4.56
N TYR A 193 -0.50 -27.97 -5.72
CA TYR A 193 -0.51 -27.29 -7.02
C TYR A 193 -1.84 -26.59 -7.33
N LYS A 194 -2.98 -27.15 -6.91
CA LYS A 194 -4.30 -26.52 -7.08
C LYS A 194 -4.43 -25.20 -6.32
N ILE A 195 -3.67 -25.00 -5.25
CA ILE A 195 -3.64 -23.73 -4.51
C ILE A 195 -2.99 -22.64 -5.37
N LEU A 196 -1.89 -22.98 -6.06
CA LEU A 196 -1.13 -22.06 -6.90
C LEU A 196 -1.92 -21.49 -8.10
N SER A 197 -3.00 -22.17 -8.53
CA SER A 197 -3.85 -21.72 -9.63
C SER A 197 -5.17 -21.07 -9.19
N THR A 198 -5.55 -21.20 -7.91
CA THR A 198 -6.86 -20.73 -7.40
C THR A 198 -6.76 -19.61 -6.37
N HIS A 199 -5.55 -19.30 -5.90
CA HIS A 199 -5.27 -18.24 -4.94
C HIS A 199 -4.56 -17.09 -5.65
N TRP A 200 -4.83 -15.88 -5.20
CA TRP A 200 -4.17 -14.65 -5.67
C TRP A 200 -2.86 -14.45 -4.92
N HIS A 201 -1.85 -13.91 -5.60
CA HIS A 201 -0.63 -13.48 -4.93
C HIS A 201 -0.96 -12.36 -3.92
N HIS A 202 -0.49 -12.50 -2.69
CA HIS A 202 -0.63 -11.48 -1.66
C HIS A 202 0.69 -10.73 -1.42
N GLY A 203 1.81 -11.46 -1.39
CA GLY A 203 3.14 -10.88 -1.25
C GLY A 203 4.19 -11.85 -0.73
N ALA A 204 5.44 -11.63 -1.12
CA ALA A 204 6.61 -12.36 -0.61
C ALA A 204 7.09 -11.85 0.76
N SER A 205 7.70 -12.75 1.53
CA SER A 205 8.48 -12.41 2.73
C SER A 205 9.69 -11.54 2.36
N PRO A 206 10.16 -10.65 3.25
CA PRO A 206 11.32 -9.80 2.99
C PRO A 206 12.59 -10.54 2.60
N ASP A 207 12.82 -11.72 3.19
CA ASP A 207 13.96 -12.61 2.90
C ASP A 207 13.81 -13.42 1.60
N LEU A 208 12.68 -13.29 0.91
CA LEU A 208 12.34 -13.98 -0.33
C LEU A 208 12.36 -15.50 -0.26
N ARG A 209 12.30 -16.09 0.94
CA ARG A 209 12.16 -17.55 1.10
C ARG A 209 10.75 -18.02 0.78
N PHE A 210 9.75 -17.20 1.10
CA PHE A 210 8.35 -17.57 1.01
C PHE A 210 7.49 -16.53 0.30
N SER A 211 6.35 -16.99 -0.24
CA SER A 211 5.29 -16.12 -0.73
C SER A 211 3.92 -16.53 -0.24
N ALA A 212 3.15 -15.54 0.20
CA ALA A 212 1.79 -15.73 0.68
C ALA A 212 0.80 -15.62 -0.49
N LEU A 213 -0.13 -16.58 -0.51
CA LEU A 213 -1.24 -16.68 -1.42
C LEU A 213 -2.55 -16.56 -0.64
N LEU A 214 -3.50 -15.90 -1.27
CA LEU A 214 -4.74 -15.39 -0.67
C LEU A 214 -5.93 -15.95 -1.45
N LYS A 215 -6.95 -16.44 -0.75
CA LYS A 215 -8.24 -16.77 -1.37
C LYS A 215 -9.39 -16.25 -0.53
N ALA A 216 -10.29 -15.51 -1.17
CA ALA A 216 -11.52 -15.06 -0.53
C ALA A 216 -12.40 -16.27 -0.16
N THR A 217 -12.78 -16.35 1.12
CA THR A 217 -13.74 -17.36 1.63
C THR A 217 -15.17 -16.91 1.35
N SER A 218 -15.39 -15.60 1.29
CA SER A 218 -16.67 -14.95 1.05
C SER A 218 -16.72 -14.36 -0.36
N ARG A 219 -17.65 -14.83 -1.19
CA ARG A 219 -17.93 -14.27 -2.53
C ARG A 219 -19.05 -13.22 -2.54
N LYS A 220 -19.73 -12.97 -1.41
CA LYS A 220 -20.95 -12.14 -1.38
C LYS A 220 -20.64 -10.69 -1.00
N VAL A 221 -21.14 -9.74 -1.79
CA VAL A 221 -20.90 -8.28 -1.68
C VAL A 221 -21.37 -7.69 -0.34
N HIS A 222 -22.45 -8.22 0.26
CA HIS A 222 -22.96 -7.71 1.55
C HIS A 222 -22.04 -8.01 2.76
N ARG A 223 -20.96 -8.78 2.56
CA ARG A 223 -19.93 -9.04 3.58
C ARG A 223 -18.66 -8.22 3.37
N LYS A 224 -18.67 -7.18 2.53
CA LYS A 224 -17.48 -6.36 2.22
C LYS A 224 -16.75 -5.84 3.47
N PHE A 225 -17.49 -5.45 4.52
CA PHE A 225 -16.94 -4.99 5.80
C PHE A 225 -16.31 -6.11 6.67
N ASN A 226 -16.71 -7.36 6.43
CA ASN A 226 -16.24 -8.56 7.17
C ASN A 226 -15.67 -9.61 6.21
N ALA A 227 -14.97 -9.15 5.17
CA ALA A 227 -14.33 -10.06 4.23
C ALA A 227 -13.28 -10.89 4.99
N THR A 228 -13.35 -12.20 4.79
CA THR A 228 -12.37 -13.14 5.32
C THR A 228 -11.70 -13.89 4.19
N TYR A 229 -10.51 -14.40 4.49
CA TYR A 229 -9.62 -14.99 3.53
C TYR A 229 -8.95 -16.22 4.13
N THR A 230 -8.62 -17.19 3.31
CA THR A 230 -7.69 -18.26 3.69
C THR A 230 -6.32 -17.92 3.09
N PHE A 231 -5.28 -17.99 3.91
CA PHE A 231 -3.91 -17.79 3.47
C PHE A 231 -3.16 -19.12 3.38
N SER A 232 -2.31 -19.23 2.37
CA SER A 232 -1.37 -20.34 2.21
C SER A 232 -0.01 -19.78 1.83
N ILE A 233 1.06 -20.34 2.36
CA ILE A 233 2.43 -19.89 2.13
C ILE A 233 3.14 -20.93 1.27
N VAL A 234 3.92 -20.48 0.30
CA VAL A 234 4.67 -21.34 -0.63
C VAL A 234 6.16 -21.05 -0.49
N ASN A 235 6.98 -22.10 -0.48
CA ASN A 235 8.44 -21.97 -0.55
C ASN A 235 8.87 -21.62 -1.99
N LEU A 236 9.56 -20.48 -2.17
CA LEU A 236 9.92 -19.95 -3.49
C LEU A 236 11.10 -20.69 -4.13
N GLU A 237 12.07 -21.16 -3.34
CA GLU A 237 13.21 -21.93 -3.84
C GLU A 237 12.75 -23.28 -4.39
N GLU A 238 11.92 -23.98 -3.64
CA GLU A 238 11.40 -25.28 -4.07
C GLU A 238 10.47 -25.14 -5.28
N LEU A 239 9.65 -24.07 -5.32
CA LEU A 239 8.85 -23.74 -6.50
C LEU A 239 9.71 -23.47 -7.74
N SER A 240 10.84 -22.78 -7.56
CA SER A 240 11.80 -22.50 -8.65
C SER A 240 12.47 -23.79 -9.15
N ARG A 241 12.88 -24.68 -8.24
CA ARG A 241 13.45 -25.99 -8.59
C ARG A 241 12.47 -26.82 -9.42
N ILE A 242 11.20 -26.87 -9.03
CA ILE A 242 10.15 -27.59 -9.75
C ILE A 242 9.91 -27.01 -11.15
N THR A 243 9.84 -25.68 -11.26
CA THR A 243 9.57 -25.01 -12.54
C THR A 243 10.73 -25.15 -13.53
N GLN A 244 11.97 -25.26 -13.05
CA GLN A 244 13.16 -25.48 -13.88
C GLN A 244 13.38 -26.97 -14.21
N GLU A 245 13.20 -27.90 -13.27
CA GLU A 245 13.64 -29.31 -13.43
C GLU A 245 12.66 -30.21 -14.21
N LYS A 246 11.39 -29.82 -14.42
CA LYS A 246 10.47 -30.62 -15.27
C LYS A 246 10.66 -30.43 -16.79
N VAL A 247 11.59 -29.58 -17.21
CA VAL A 247 12.04 -29.54 -18.61
C VAL A 247 13.00 -30.71 -18.92
N MET A 248 13.59 -31.40 -17.93
CA MET A 248 14.72 -32.31 -18.22
C MET A 248 14.80 -33.71 -17.57
N ASN A 249 14.04 -34.13 -16.55
CA ASN A 249 13.97 -35.58 -16.19
C ASN A 249 12.94 -35.94 -15.08
N SER A 250 12.19 -37.03 -15.28
CA SER A 250 11.06 -37.48 -14.44
C SER A 250 11.42 -38.30 -13.18
N SER A 251 12.70 -38.42 -12.79
CA SER A 251 13.15 -39.43 -11.80
C SER A 251 13.63 -38.89 -10.45
N LYS A 252 13.50 -37.58 -10.14
CA LYS A 252 13.92 -37.03 -8.84
C LYS A 252 12.78 -36.95 -7.80
N LYS A 253 13.14 -37.20 -6.54
CA LYS A 253 12.27 -37.19 -5.36
C LYS A 253 11.62 -35.81 -5.17
N MET A 254 10.28 -35.78 -5.17
CA MET A 254 9.49 -34.58 -4.90
C MET A 254 9.75 -34.04 -3.49
N PRO A 255 9.65 -32.72 -3.26
CA PRO A 255 9.81 -32.14 -1.93
C PRO A 255 8.77 -32.68 -0.94
N LYS A 256 9.14 -32.70 0.34
CA LYS A 256 8.27 -33.19 1.43
C LYS A 256 7.00 -32.35 1.60
N ARG A 257 7.05 -31.03 1.37
CA ARG A 257 5.90 -30.12 1.49
C ARG A 257 6.20 -28.81 0.74
N LEU A 258 5.31 -28.41 -0.17
CA LEU A 258 5.47 -27.17 -0.95
C LEU A 258 4.65 -26.02 -0.33
N VAL A 259 3.50 -26.36 0.26
CA VAL A 259 2.54 -25.38 0.78
C VAL A 259 2.30 -25.55 2.27
N TYR A 260 2.32 -24.42 2.96
CA TYR A 260 2.04 -24.27 4.39
C TYR A 260 0.72 -23.53 4.57
N LYS A 261 -0.09 -23.96 5.53
CA LYS A 261 -1.40 -23.38 5.80
C LYS A 261 -1.31 -22.43 6.97
N VAL A 262 -1.98 -21.28 6.85
CA VAL A 262 -2.05 -20.28 7.90
C VAL A 262 -3.29 -20.54 8.75
N GLY A 263 -3.10 -20.51 10.07
CA GLY A 263 -4.14 -20.72 11.07
C GLY A 263 -3.60 -21.44 12.29
N ILE A 264 -4.36 -21.41 13.38
CA ILE A 264 -4.01 -22.06 14.65
C ILE A 264 -3.85 -23.57 14.45
N LYS A 265 -4.76 -24.20 13.69
CA LYS A 265 -4.76 -25.63 13.40
C LYS A 265 -4.03 -25.99 12.10
N LYS A 266 -3.50 -24.99 11.38
CA LYS A 266 -2.78 -25.14 10.10
C LYS A 266 -3.59 -25.91 9.05
N THR A 267 -4.88 -25.58 8.90
CA THR A 267 -5.83 -26.21 7.96
C THR A 267 -6.22 -25.27 6.83
N ALA A 268 -6.78 -25.82 5.75
CA ALA A 268 -7.14 -25.03 4.55
C ALA A 268 -8.41 -24.18 4.67
N LYS A 269 -9.16 -24.29 5.78
CA LYS A 269 -10.49 -23.66 5.95
C LYS A 269 -10.49 -22.55 7.00
N GLU A 270 -9.35 -22.26 7.62
CA GLU A 270 -9.25 -21.25 8.67
C GLU A 270 -9.32 -19.84 8.07
N ALA A 271 -10.36 -19.12 8.46
CA ALA A 271 -10.67 -17.78 7.98
C ALA A 271 -9.86 -16.73 8.73
N GLN A 272 -9.21 -15.86 7.97
CA GLN A 272 -8.33 -14.82 8.45
C GLN A 272 -8.81 -13.45 7.95
N ARG A 273 -8.61 -12.39 8.73
CA ARG A 273 -8.86 -11.00 8.29
C ARG A 273 -7.57 -10.21 8.07
N ILE A 274 -6.48 -10.68 8.68
CA ILE A 274 -5.16 -10.07 8.61
C ILE A 274 -4.16 -11.18 8.34
N PHE A 275 -3.23 -10.91 7.45
CA PHE A 275 -1.97 -11.62 7.31
C PHE A 275 -0.90 -10.55 7.04
N LYS A 276 0.22 -10.61 7.76
CA LYS A 276 1.32 -9.67 7.55
C LYS A 276 2.65 -10.32 7.90
N TRP A 277 3.55 -10.37 6.93
CA TRP A 277 4.95 -10.71 7.14
C TRP A 277 5.61 -9.73 8.11
N ASN A 278 6.60 -10.21 8.86
CA ASN A 278 7.55 -9.33 9.54
C ASN A 278 8.24 -8.41 8.50
N SER A 279 8.69 -7.24 8.94
CA SER A 279 9.46 -6.30 8.12
C SER A 279 10.84 -6.84 7.69
N VAL A 280 11.40 -7.80 8.43
CA VAL A 280 12.77 -8.32 8.21
C VAL A 280 12.81 -9.81 7.83
N GLY A 281 12.00 -10.66 8.47
CA GLY A 281 12.06 -12.12 8.34
C GLY A 281 10.83 -12.77 7.71
N ASP A 282 10.84 -14.10 7.62
CA ASP A 282 9.73 -14.95 7.18
C ASP A 282 8.74 -15.33 8.29
N ASP A 283 8.92 -14.79 9.49
CA ASP A 283 7.90 -14.83 10.52
C ASP A 283 6.72 -13.92 10.15
N TYR A 284 5.55 -14.21 10.70
CA TYR A 284 4.33 -13.49 10.34
C TYR A 284 3.32 -13.46 11.46
N ILE A 285 2.39 -12.51 11.34
CA ILE A 285 1.17 -12.48 12.12
C ILE A 285 -0.05 -12.80 11.25
N PHE A 286 -1.08 -13.34 11.90
CA PHE A 286 -2.39 -13.51 11.31
C PHE A 286 -3.48 -13.21 12.34
N TRP A 287 -4.65 -12.83 11.85
CA TRP A 287 -5.84 -12.62 12.69
C TRP A 287 -6.80 -13.79 12.53
N GLN A 288 -7.19 -14.41 13.63
CA GLN A 288 -8.18 -15.49 13.67
C GLN A 288 -9.09 -15.32 14.89
N ASP A 289 -10.40 -15.55 14.72
CA ASP A 289 -11.37 -15.61 15.82
C ASP A 289 -11.32 -14.43 16.83
N GLY A 290 -11.05 -13.21 16.35
CA GLY A 290 -10.99 -12.01 17.18
C GLY A 290 -9.59 -11.61 17.62
N HIS A 291 -8.62 -12.52 17.53
CA HIS A 291 -7.28 -12.35 18.11
C HIS A 291 -6.16 -12.35 17.06
N LEU A 292 -5.03 -11.77 17.43
CA LEU A 292 -3.79 -11.81 16.67
C LEU A 292 -2.91 -12.95 17.17
N TYR A 293 -2.33 -13.66 16.20
CA TYR A 293 -1.40 -14.75 16.42
C TYR A 293 -0.09 -14.50 15.68
N TYR A 294 1.01 -15.01 16.24
CA TYR A 294 2.35 -14.96 15.68
C TYR A 294 2.87 -16.37 15.37
N SER A 295 3.64 -16.50 14.29
CA SER A 295 4.29 -17.74 13.85
C SER A 295 5.72 -17.44 13.41
N ASP A 296 6.71 -18.19 13.93
CA ASP A 296 8.15 -17.95 13.67
C ASP A 296 8.58 -18.17 12.22
N THR A 297 7.88 -19.01 11.48
CA THR A 297 8.08 -19.20 10.05
C THR A 297 6.84 -19.89 9.46
N ALA A 298 6.79 -20.02 8.13
CA ALA A 298 5.80 -20.80 7.40
C ALA A 298 5.74 -22.26 7.89
N GLU A 299 6.88 -22.81 8.27
CA GLU A 299 7.05 -24.23 8.62
C GLU A 299 6.62 -24.57 10.05
N SER A 300 6.46 -23.56 10.90
CA SER A 300 6.09 -23.73 12.30
C SER A 300 4.75 -24.47 12.43
N THR A 301 4.76 -25.52 13.25
CA THR A 301 3.57 -26.34 13.54
C THR A 301 2.61 -25.65 14.51
N THR A 302 3.12 -24.73 15.33
CA THR A 302 2.36 -23.98 16.33
C THR A 302 2.40 -22.48 16.04
N SER A 303 1.50 -21.76 16.69
CA SER A 303 1.43 -20.30 16.67
C SER A 303 0.98 -19.81 18.03
N ILE A 304 1.47 -18.66 18.45
CA ILE A 304 1.18 -18.09 19.77
C ILE A 304 0.16 -16.97 19.63
N GLN A 305 -0.74 -16.83 20.60
CA GLN A 305 -1.61 -15.67 20.66
C GLN A 305 -0.83 -14.48 21.24
N ILE A 306 -0.85 -13.33 20.55
CA ILE A 306 -0.12 -12.12 20.97
C ILE A 306 -1.03 -10.99 21.44
N SER A 307 -2.34 -11.10 21.20
CA SER A 307 -3.34 -10.17 21.74
C SER A 307 -4.01 -10.72 22.99
N GLY A 308 -4.17 -9.89 24.02
CA GLY A 308 -4.94 -10.21 25.23
C GLY A 308 -6.32 -9.54 25.25
N GLY A 309 -7.25 -10.09 26.02
CA GLY A 309 -8.62 -9.57 26.17
C GLY A 309 -9.67 -10.69 26.05
N GLY A 310 -10.88 -10.41 26.51
CA GLY A 310 -12.03 -11.31 26.35
C GLY A 310 -12.70 -11.21 24.98
N PRO A 311 -13.80 -11.96 24.74
CA PRO A 311 -14.47 -12.05 23.44
C PRO A 311 -15.04 -10.71 22.90
N ASN A 312 -15.22 -9.73 23.78
CA ASN A 312 -15.71 -8.39 23.46
C ASN A 312 -14.65 -7.48 22.84
N TRP A 313 -13.39 -7.92 22.78
CA TRP A 313 -12.31 -7.16 22.17
C TRP A 313 -12.11 -7.54 20.70
N GLU A 314 -11.64 -6.58 19.92
CA GLU A 314 -11.17 -6.76 18.55
C GLU A 314 -9.78 -6.12 18.43
N HIS A 315 -8.87 -6.82 17.74
CA HIS A 315 -7.46 -6.46 17.65
C HIS A 315 -7.02 -6.30 16.19
N GLY A 316 -6.28 -5.23 15.89
CA GLY A 316 -5.64 -5.01 14.60
C GLY A 316 -6.58 -4.58 13.47
N ILE A 317 -7.87 -4.40 13.75
CA ILE A 317 -8.91 -4.08 12.77
C ILE A 317 -9.47 -2.71 13.09
N PHE A 318 -9.57 -1.88 12.06
CA PHE A 318 -10.19 -0.58 12.13
C PHE A 318 -11.71 -0.70 11.98
N ASP A 319 -12.42 0.22 12.62
CA ASP A 319 -13.83 0.49 12.39
C ASP A 319 -14.00 1.33 11.12
N TRP A 320 -15.25 1.63 10.79
CA TRP A 320 -15.59 2.32 9.56
C TRP A 320 -14.91 3.70 9.44
N VAL A 321 -14.87 4.51 10.51
CA VAL A 321 -14.28 5.86 10.44
C VAL A 321 -12.78 5.79 10.18
N TYR A 322 -12.09 4.88 10.86
CA TYR A 322 -10.65 4.71 10.66
C TYR A 322 -10.32 4.14 9.28
N GLU A 323 -11.14 3.22 8.74
CA GLU A 323 -10.94 2.69 7.39
C GLU A 323 -11.27 3.72 6.29
N GLU A 324 -12.26 4.57 6.45
CA GLU A 324 -12.73 5.44 5.35
C GLU A 324 -12.11 6.84 5.41
N GLU A 325 -11.96 7.42 6.60
CA GLU A 325 -11.65 8.84 6.77
C GLU A 325 -10.22 9.10 7.29
N ILE A 326 -9.57 8.12 7.94
CA ILE A 326 -8.26 8.34 8.59
C ILE A 326 -7.12 7.57 7.90
N PHE A 327 -7.17 6.23 7.91
CA PHE A 327 -6.08 5.39 7.39
C PHE A 327 -6.33 4.83 5.98
N GLY A 328 -7.55 4.96 5.46
CA GLY A 328 -7.92 4.48 4.14
C GLY A 328 -8.24 2.98 4.07
N ARG A 329 -9.07 2.63 3.07
CA ARG A 329 -9.64 1.29 2.93
C ARG A 329 -8.55 0.23 2.78
N GLY A 330 -8.70 -0.88 3.49
CA GLY A 330 -7.77 -2.00 3.42
C GLY A 330 -6.59 -1.89 4.40
N SER A 331 -6.34 -0.71 4.96
CA SER A 331 -5.37 -0.54 6.06
C SER A 331 -5.71 -1.43 7.26
N LYS A 332 -4.70 -1.76 8.04
CA LYS A 332 -4.82 -2.60 9.24
C LYS A 332 -4.09 -1.94 10.39
N ALA A 333 -4.65 -2.04 11.58
CA ALA A 333 -4.14 -1.41 12.78
C ALA A 333 -3.00 -2.22 13.41
N VAL A 334 -2.04 -2.65 12.58
CA VAL A 334 -0.88 -3.49 12.95
C VAL A 334 0.39 -3.01 12.24
N TRP A 335 1.44 -2.73 13.01
CA TRP A 335 2.70 -2.18 12.50
C TRP A 335 3.88 -2.90 13.13
N TRP A 336 4.65 -3.61 12.31
CA TRP A 336 5.96 -4.12 12.70
C TRP A 336 6.94 -2.97 12.84
N SER A 337 7.77 -3.06 13.86
CA SER A 337 8.95 -2.21 14.05
C SER A 337 9.97 -2.37 12.92
N VAL A 338 10.89 -1.42 12.79
CA VAL A 338 11.83 -1.35 11.66
C VAL A 338 12.75 -2.57 11.59
N LYS A 339 13.25 -3.04 12.73
CA LYS A 339 14.08 -4.24 12.95
C LYS A 339 13.23 -5.50 13.19
N GLY A 340 11.90 -5.38 13.17
CA GLY A 340 10.98 -6.51 13.29
C GLY A 340 10.93 -7.18 14.66
N GLN A 341 11.45 -6.55 15.72
CA GLN A 341 11.51 -7.13 17.07
C GLN A 341 10.27 -6.85 17.91
N LYS A 342 9.54 -5.80 17.57
CA LYS A 342 8.29 -5.39 18.23
C LYS A 342 7.16 -5.25 17.23
N LEU A 343 5.94 -5.48 17.70
CA LEU A 343 4.70 -5.24 16.97
C LEU A 343 3.82 -4.26 17.74
N ALA A 344 3.41 -3.18 17.08
CA ALA A 344 2.35 -2.30 17.57
C ALA A 344 1.02 -2.72 16.96
N PHE A 345 -0.04 -2.76 17.77
CA PHE A 345 -1.39 -2.91 17.24
C PHE A 345 -2.43 -2.21 18.12
N LEU A 346 -3.53 -1.81 17.49
CA LEU A 346 -4.65 -1.24 18.22
C LEU A 346 -5.64 -2.32 18.67
N SER A 347 -6.23 -2.10 19.83
CA SER A 347 -7.33 -2.92 20.34
C SER A 347 -8.50 -2.04 20.74
N ARG A 348 -9.71 -2.45 20.41
CA ARG A 348 -10.96 -1.78 20.82
C ARG A 348 -11.98 -2.79 21.37
N GLU A 349 -12.94 -2.28 22.12
CA GLU A 349 -14.09 -3.04 22.58
C GLU A 349 -15.27 -2.86 21.60
N LYS A 350 -15.96 -3.94 21.24
CA LYS A 350 -16.96 -3.97 20.13
C LYS A 350 -18.28 -3.24 20.42
N THR A 351 -18.62 -2.98 21.69
CA THR A 351 -20.02 -2.81 22.13
C THR A 351 -20.46 -1.36 22.38
N LYS A 352 -19.63 -0.36 22.03
CA LYS A 352 -19.87 1.03 22.46
C LYS A 352 -20.43 1.96 21.38
N GLU A 353 -20.43 1.54 20.11
CA GLU A 353 -20.82 2.36 18.97
C GLU A 353 -22.29 2.17 18.59
N LYS A 354 -22.95 3.24 18.11
CA LYS A 354 -24.27 3.11 17.50
C LYS A 354 -24.15 2.54 16.09
N SER A 355 -25.12 1.70 15.71
CA SER A 355 -25.19 1.11 14.38
C SER A 355 -26.24 1.79 13.51
N VAL A 356 -26.01 1.78 12.20
CA VAL A 356 -27.03 2.00 11.17
C VAL A 356 -27.33 0.68 10.48
N TYR A 357 -28.56 0.54 9.96
CA TYR A 357 -28.99 -0.65 9.24
C TYR A 357 -29.16 -0.32 7.76
N LEU A 358 -28.51 -1.09 6.91
CA LEU A 358 -28.52 -0.94 5.46
C LEU A 358 -29.21 -2.14 4.82
N THR A 359 -30.21 -1.90 3.97
CA THR A 359 -30.90 -2.97 3.25
C THR A 359 -30.20 -3.24 1.92
N SER A 360 -29.68 -4.46 1.76
CA SER A 360 -29.02 -4.95 0.56
C SER A 360 -29.94 -5.89 -0.24
N TYR A 361 -30.18 -5.56 -1.51
CA TYR A 361 -30.92 -6.42 -2.43
C TYR A 361 -29.93 -7.18 -3.31
N TYR A 362 -29.83 -8.49 -3.14
CA TYR A 362 -28.93 -9.34 -3.93
C TYR A 362 -29.71 -10.21 -4.91
N ARG A 363 -29.29 -10.24 -6.18
CA ARG A 363 -30.02 -10.91 -7.28
C ARG A 363 -30.33 -12.40 -7.02
N HIS A 364 -29.54 -13.08 -6.19
CA HIS A 364 -29.73 -14.50 -5.89
C HIS A 364 -30.42 -14.77 -4.54
N GLU A 365 -30.92 -13.75 -3.85
CA GLU A 365 -31.68 -13.91 -2.61
C GLU A 365 -33.12 -13.45 -2.86
N LYS A 366 -34.10 -14.25 -2.43
CA LYS A 366 -35.52 -13.91 -2.59
C LYS A 366 -35.97 -12.77 -1.67
N TYR A 367 -35.23 -12.54 -0.58
CA TYR A 367 -35.54 -11.52 0.42
C TYR A 367 -34.36 -10.57 0.61
N PRO A 368 -34.63 -9.30 0.96
CA PRO A 368 -33.58 -8.34 1.26
C PRO A 368 -32.77 -8.76 2.50
N ILE A 369 -31.48 -8.45 2.49
CA ILE A 369 -30.57 -8.69 3.62
C ILE A 369 -30.39 -7.37 4.35
N VAL A 370 -30.62 -7.35 5.65
CA VAL A 370 -30.29 -6.19 6.49
C VAL A 370 -28.86 -6.35 7.01
N VAL A 371 -28.00 -5.36 6.73
CA VAL A 371 -26.62 -5.29 7.19
C VAL A 371 -26.54 -4.25 8.29
N GLU A 372 -26.09 -4.68 9.47
CA GLU A 372 -25.74 -3.77 10.55
C GLU A 372 -24.33 -3.23 10.35
N LEU A 373 -24.16 -1.91 10.45
CA LEU A 373 -22.87 -1.23 10.36
C LEU A 373 -22.71 -0.29 11.55
N PRO A 374 -21.74 -0.54 12.46
CA PRO A 374 -21.31 0.46 13.44
C PRO A 374 -20.85 1.73 12.73
N TYR A 375 -21.54 2.84 12.99
CA TYR A 375 -21.36 4.09 12.28
C TYR A 375 -21.65 5.27 13.21
N PRO A 376 -20.62 5.95 13.74
CA PRO A 376 -20.81 7.15 14.53
C PRO A 376 -21.19 8.30 13.58
N LYS A 377 -22.47 8.67 13.57
CA LYS A 377 -22.93 9.86 12.84
C LYS A 377 -22.29 11.12 13.42
N THR A 378 -22.32 12.21 12.65
CA THR A 378 -21.91 13.54 13.14
C THR A 378 -22.60 13.84 14.48
N HIS A 379 -21.82 14.36 15.45
CA HIS A 379 -22.22 14.60 16.83
C HIS A 379 -22.51 13.37 17.71
N GLU A 380 -22.23 12.13 17.26
CA GLU A 380 -22.37 10.96 18.13
C GLU A 380 -21.42 11.05 19.33
N GLU A 381 -21.94 10.99 20.56
CA GLU A 381 -21.13 11.16 21.76
C GLU A 381 -20.15 10.00 21.97
N ARG A 382 -20.55 8.79 21.58
CA ARG A 382 -19.75 7.57 21.74
C ARG A 382 -18.97 7.27 20.47
N LEU A 383 -17.68 7.58 20.50
CA LEU A 383 -16.74 7.30 19.42
C LEU A 383 -15.96 6.00 19.66
N PRO A 384 -15.50 5.33 18.58
CA PRO A 384 -14.55 4.22 18.68
C PRO A 384 -13.32 4.65 19.47
N THR A 385 -12.98 3.91 20.53
CA THR A 385 -11.80 4.18 21.35
C THR A 385 -10.81 3.03 21.21
N TYR A 386 -9.58 3.36 20.82
CA TYR A 386 -8.51 2.39 20.66
C TYR A 386 -7.48 2.51 21.78
N THR A 387 -6.93 1.35 22.16
CA THR A 387 -5.75 1.26 23.00
C THR A 387 -4.56 0.83 22.16
N ILE A 388 -3.41 1.49 22.35
CA ILE A 388 -2.15 1.08 21.74
C ILE A 388 -1.57 -0.08 22.55
N ASN A 389 -1.21 -1.16 21.88
CA ASN A 389 -0.54 -2.29 22.49
C ASN A 389 0.77 -2.54 21.78
N LEU A 390 1.85 -2.75 22.55
CA LEU A 390 3.16 -3.15 22.06
C LEU A 390 3.46 -4.56 22.53
N TRP A 391 3.76 -5.45 21.57
CA TRP A 391 4.24 -6.80 21.84
C TRP A 391 5.72 -6.90 21.48
N ASP A 392 6.52 -7.48 22.37
CA ASP A 392 7.94 -7.72 22.16
C ASP A 392 8.17 -9.20 21.81
N LYS A 393 8.80 -9.44 20.65
CA LYS A 393 9.00 -10.78 20.09
C LYS A 393 9.96 -11.62 20.92
N LYS A 394 10.97 -11.02 21.55
CA LYS A 394 12.00 -11.74 22.29
C LYS A 394 11.48 -12.23 23.64
N THR A 395 10.74 -11.37 24.34
CA THR A 395 10.20 -11.64 25.68
C THR A 395 8.80 -12.24 25.63
N HIS A 396 8.11 -12.16 24.48
CA HIS A 396 6.71 -12.50 24.29
C HIS A 396 5.76 -11.67 25.17
N GLU A 397 6.23 -10.55 25.72
CA GLU A 397 5.46 -9.71 26.63
C GLU A 397 4.60 -8.71 25.85
N LEU A 398 3.30 -8.69 26.15
CA LEU A 398 2.37 -7.69 25.68
C LEU A 398 2.19 -6.58 26.73
N LYS A 399 2.37 -5.33 26.32
CA LYS A 399 2.06 -4.16 27.14
C LYS A 399 1.01 -3.31 26.46
N ARG A 400 -0.08 -3.03 27.19
CA ARG A 400 -1.00 -1.95 26.86
C ARG A 400 -0.32 -0.65 27.29
N MET A 401 -0.20 0.28 26.36
CA MET A 401 0.50 1.54 26.61
C MET A 401 -0.37 2.49 27.41
N ASP A 402 0.21 3.10 28.44
CA ASP A 402 -0.35 4.27 29.12
C ASP A 402 -0.05 5.53 28.30
N VAL A 403 -1.06 6.11 27.66
CA VAL A 403 -0.90 7.28 26.78
C VAL A 403 -1.10 8.56 27.56
N GLN A 404 -0.01 9.28 27.80
CA GLN A 404 0.05 10.44 28.69
C GLN A 404 -0.22 11.73 27.92
N LEU A 405 -1.45 11.91 27.45
CA LEU A 405 -1.90 13.16 26.83
C LEU A 405 -2.18 14.23 27.89
N ARG A 406 -2.08 15.51 27.52
CA ARG A 406 -2.42 16.62 28.42
C ARG A 406 -3.89 16.55 28.84
N ASP A 407 -4.76 16.22 27.89
CA ASP A 407 -6.18 15.98 28.14
C ASP A 407 -6.67 14.78 27.32
N SER A 408 -6.68 13.59 27.94
CA SER A 408 -7.14 12.36 27.30
C SER A 408 -8.63 12.36 26.94
N THR A 409 -9.43 13.33 27.41
CA THR A 409 -10.87 13.41 27.11
C THR A 409 -11.16 14.14 25.81
N ILE A 410 -10.21 14.94 25.30
CA ILE A 410 -10.39 15.78 24.11
C ILE A 410 -9.80 15.14 22.84
N PHE A 411 -8.74 14.34 22.99
CA PHE A 411 -8.06 13.66 21.89
C PHE A 411 -8.67 12.28 21.62
N HIS A 412 -9.42 12.17 20.50
CA HIS A 412 -10.21 10.97 20.19
C HIS A 412 -9.68 10.19 18.98
N TYR A 413 -8.99 10.85 18.06
CA TYR A 413 -8.58 10.24 16.80
C TYR A 413 -7.08 10.04 16.77
N LEU A 414 -6.63 8.84 16.44
CA LEU A 414 -5.23 8.54 16.18
C LEU A 414 -4.99 8.70 14.67
N TYR A 415 -4.30 9.77 14.27
CA TYR A 415 -4.06 10.11 12.86
C TYR A 415 -2.80 9.46 12.29
N GLY A 416 -1.80 9.21 13.13
CA GLY A 416 -0.51 8.70 12.66
C GLY A 416 0.08 7.69 13.63
N VAL A 417 0.63 6.62 13.09
CA VAL A 417 1.40 5.62 13.82
C VAL A 417 2.63 5.26 13.01
N LYS A 418 3.82 5.53 13.55
CA LYS A 418 5.09 5.30 12.85
C LYS A 418 6.16 4.78 13.80
N TRP A 419 6.85 3.72 13.40
CA TRP A 419 8.07 3.30 14.10
C TRP A 419 9.25 4.15 13.66
N ILE A 420 10.03 4.60 14.63
CA ILE A 420 11.32 5.27 14.42
C ILE A 420 12.41 4.50 15.17
N VAL A 421 13.65 4.67 14.71
CA VAL A 421 14.84 4.20 15.43
C VAL A 421 15.58 5.43 15.93
N MET A 422 15.76 5.52 17.24
CA MET A 422 16.43 6.64 17.90
C MET A 422 17.45 6.07 18.87
N ASN A 423 18.73 6.38 18.67
CA ASN A 423 19.83 5.86 19.50
C ASN A 423 19.77 4.33 19.63
N ASP A 424 19.57 3.65 18.49
CA ASP A 424 19.38 2.20 18.35
C ASP A 424 18.12 1.58 18.98
N GLU A 425 17.32 2.35 19.70
CA GLU A 425 16.05 1.90 20.26
C GLU A 425 14.90 2.08 19.26
N GLU A 426 14.05 1.06 19.13
CA GLU A 426 12.83 1.13 18.34
C GLU A 426 11.68 1.69 19.17
N LEU A 427 11.21 2.87 18.77
CA LEU A 427 10.18 3.66 19.44
C LEU A 427 8.99 3.87 18.49
N LEU A 428 7.78 3.92 19.05
CA LEU A 428 6.57 4.18 18.28
C LEU A 428 6.13 5.63 18.48
N VAL A 429 6.03 6.39 17.40
CA VAL A 429 5.43 7.73 17.38
C VAL A 429 3.96 7.61 17.07
N ALA A 430 3.12 8.20 17.92
CA ALA A 430 1.67 8.23 17.76
C ALA A 430 1.17 9.68 17.79
N THR A 431 0.47 10.08 16.73
CA THR A 431 -0.12 11.42 16.57
C THR A 431 -1.62 11.35 16.76
N TRP A 432 -2.12 12.13 17.71
CA TRP A 432 -3.52 12.20 18.10
C TRP A 432 -4.11 13.53 17.66
N ALA A 433 -5.38 13.56 17.31
CA ALA A 433 -6.15 14.75 17.02
C ALA A 433 -7.37 14.86 17.93
N ASN A 434 -7.70 16.09 18.31
CA ASN A 434 -8.92 16.37 19.05
C ASN A 434 -10.17 16.13 18.18
N ARG A 435 -11.34 16.10 18.81
CA ARG A 435 -12.61 15.86 18.08
C ARG A 435 -12.88 16.85 16.95
N LEU A 436 -12.51 18.12 17.17
CA LEU A 436 -12.65 19.20 16.19
C LEU A 436 -11.57 19.16 15.10
N GLN A 437 -10.56 18.31 15.26
CA GLN A 437 -9.44 18.14 14.34
C GLN A 437 -8.62 19.41 14.17
N THR A 438 -8.63 20.31 15.16
CA THR A 438 -7.89 21.59 15.15
C THR A 438 -6.70 21.59 16.11
N HIS A 439 -6.48 20.51 16.85
CA HIS A 439 -5.37 20.37 17.79
C HIS A 439 -4.80 18.97 17.64
N ILE A 440 -3.48 18.85 17.49
CA ILE A 440 -2.79 17.57 17.53
C ILE A 440 -1.86 17.45 18.74
N SER A 441 -1.65 16.22 19.18
CA SER A 441 -0.65 15.83 20.18
C SER A 441 0.21 14.70 19.64
N VAL A 442 1.53 14.80 19.79
CA VAL A 442 2.49 13.78 19.36
C VAL A 442 3.12 13.12 20.58
N THR A 443 3.08 11.81 20.60
CA THR A 443 3.58 10.98 21.70
C THR A 443 4.65 10.02 21.21
N ILE A 444 5.65 9.73 22.05
CA ILE A 444 6.65 8.68 21.83
C ILE A 444 6.41 7.56 22.85
N CYS A 445 6.17 6.36 22.33
CA CYS A 445 5.88 5.15 23.07
C CYS A 445 7.08 4.22 23.07
N GLY A 446 7.34 3.58 24.22
CA GLY A 446 8.28 2.46 24.26
C GLY A 446 7.86 1.36 25.20
N HIS A 447 8.08 0.14 24.71
CA HIS A 447 7.64 -1.08 25.36
C HIS A 447 8.22 -1.23 26.76
N THR A 448 9.53 -1.02 26.95
CA THR A 448 10.19 -1.20 28.25
C THR A 448 9.49 -0.42 29.37
N ALA A 449 9.21 0.86 29.11
CA ALA A 449 8.57 1.76 30.08
C ALA A 449 7.05 1.56 30.19
N GLY A 450 6.39 1.01 29.16
CA GLY A 450 4.93 0.82 29.13
C GLY A 450 4.13 2.11 28.98
N ILE A 451 4.77 3.22 28.60
CA ILE A 451 4.14 4.54 28.45
C ILE A 451 4.33 5.11 27.04
N CYS A 452 3.40 5.95 26.62
CA CYS A 452 3.54 6.90 25.52
C CYS A 452 3.60 8.31 26.11
N LYS A 453 4.79 8.92 26.10
CA LYS A 453 5.01 10.26 26.65
C LYS A 453 4.71 11.32 25.61
N LEU A 454 3.93 12.35 25.99
CA LEU A 454 3.69 13.53 25.18
C LEU A 454 4.99 14.33 24.99
N ILE A 455 5.31 14.65 23.74
CA ILE A 455 6.51 15.43 23.39
C ILE A 455 6.19 16.75 22.69
N PHE A 456 5.01 16.88 22.06
CA PHE A 456 4.68 18.03 21.25
C PHE A 456 3.18 18.15 21.06
N GLU A 457 2.69 19.38 20.93
CA GLU A 457 1.31 19.71 20.58
C GLU A 457 1.29 20.86 19.58
N HIS A 458 0.31 20.87 18.69
CA HIS A 458 0.11 21.97 17.75
C HIS A 458 -1.37 22.30 17.60
N GLN A 459 -1.71 23.55 17.92
CA GLN A 459 -3.03 24.13 17.70
C GLN A 459 -3.05 24.81 16.33
N TYR A 460 -3.95 24.35 15.47
CA TYR A 460 -4.17 24.91 14.15
C TYR A 460 -4.87 26.28 14.25
N PRO A 461 -4.56 27.23 13.35
CA PRO A 461 -5.26 28.50 13.24
C PRO A 461 -6.77 28.34 13.01
N SER A 462 -7.51 29.41 13.29
CA SER A 462 -8.97 29.45 13.09
C SER A 462 -9.34 29.05 11.65
N LYS A 463 -10.41 28.26 11.50
CA LYS A 463 -10.94 27.74 10.23
C LYS A 463 -10.01 26.77 9.47
N THR A 464 -8.95 26.28 10.11
CA THR A 464 -8.09 25.22 9.55
C THR A 464 -8.16 23.98 10.43
N TRP A 465 -7.80 22.82 9.87
CA TRP A 465 -7.82 21.54 10.56
C TRP A 465 -6.59 20.70 10.17
N ALA A 466 -6.29 19.71 11.01
CA ALA A 466 -5.29 18.70 10.78
C ALA A 466 -5.81 17.67 9.78
N GLU A 467 -5.02 17.37 8.76
CA GLU A 467 -5.37 16.36 7.75
C GLU A 467 -4.67 15.03 8.08
N PRO A 468 -5.38 13.90 8.22
CA PRO A 468 -4.77 12.61 8.58
C PRO A 468 -3.60 12.20 7.69
N SER A 469 -3.68 12.49 6.39
CA SER A 469 -2.65 12.11 5.41
C SER A 469 -1.29 12.77 5.67
N ASP A 470 -1.25 13.93 6.32
CA ASP A 470 -0.01 14.63 6.69
C ASP A 470 0.87 13.81 7.65
N PHE A 471 0.25 12.94 8.45
CA PHE A 471 0.92 12.18 9.49
C PHE A 471 1.36 10.78 9.04
N ALA A 472 1.07 10.41 7.78
CA ALA A 472 1.55 9.17 7.17
C ALA A 472 3.06 9.23 6.83
N SER A 473 3.60 10.43 6.63
CA SER A 473 4.93 10.72 6.07
C SER A 473 6.00 11.05 7.11
N LEU A 474 5.83 10.62 8.36
CA LEU A 474 6.75 10.92 9.45
C LEU A 474 8.09 10.18 9.32
N LEU A 475 9.20 10.89 9.58
CA LEU A 475 10.55 10.33 9.69
C LEU A 475 11.16 10.66 11.06
N GLY A 476 11.98 9.75 11.58
CA GLY A 476 12.72 9.94 12.82
C GLY A 476 14.22 9.75 12.63
N THR A 477 14.99 10.48 13.42
CA THR A 477 16.45 10.43 13.52
C THR A 477 16.84 10.30 15.01
N ASP A 478 18.14 10.27 15.31
CA ASP A 478 18.62 10.09 16.69
C ASP A 478 18.29 11.27 17.62
N ASP A 479 18.07 12.45 17.06
CA ASP A 479 17.86 13.71 17.78
C ASP A 479 16.57 14.45 17.36
N ALA A 480 15.89 14.03 16.30
CA ALA A 480 14.71 14.73 15.80
C ALA A 480 13.65 13.84 15.13
N ILE A 481 12.41 14.33 15.16
CA ILE A 481 11.30 13.87 14.33
C ILE A 481 11.00 14.92 13.27
N TYR A 482 10.81 14.48 12.03
CA TYR A 482 10.39 15.31 10.90
C TYR A 482 8.96 14.95 10.51
N MET A 483 8.10 15.95 10.44
CA MET A 483 6.69 15.78 10.08
C MET A 483 6.18 17.02 9.34
N LEU A 484 5.04 16.88 8.69
CA LEU A 484 4.40 17.99 7.98
C LEU A 484 3.51 18.80 8.94
N LEU A 485 3.68 20.12 8.93
CA LEU A 485 2.85 21.08 9.63
C LEU A 485 2.67 22.35 8.78
N PRO A 486 1.54 23.07 8.94
CA PRO A 486 1.34 24.33 8.24
C PRO A 486 2.29 25.41 8.77
N ARG A 487 2.93 26.13 7.86
CA ARG A 487 3.80 27.27 8.15
C ARG A 487 3.27 28.51 7.44
N ALA A 488 2.92 29.53 8.21
CA ALA A 488 2.64 30.86 7.67
C ALA A 488 3.92 31.49 7.11
N THR A 489 3.82 32.07 5.92
CA THR A 489 4.92 32.74 5.20
C THR A 489 4.65 34.24 5.06
N ALA A 490 5.70 35.01 4.75
CA ALA A 490 5.63 36.48 4.67
C ALA A 490 4.72 36.99 3.53
N ASP A 491 4.37 36.14 2.56
CA ASP A 491 3.41 36.44 1.49
C ASP A 491 1.94 36.39 1.94
N GLY A 492 1.68 36.06 3.22
CA GLY A 492 0.36 35.96 3.81
C GLY A 492 -0.31 34.60 3.63
N ASN A 493 0.33 33.66 2.92
CA ASN A 493 -0.16 32.30 2.75
C ASN A 493 0.36 31.37 3.87
N SER A 494 -0.23 30.18 3.95
CA SER A 494 0.28 29.10 4.78
C SER A 494 0.48 27.88 3.89
N TYR A 495 1.67 27.30 3.97
CA TYR A 495 2.06 26.13 3.19
C TYR A 495 2.38 24.96 4.11
N GLN A 496 2.07 23.76 3.65
CA GLN A 496 2.44 22.54 4.34
C GLN A 496 3.95 22.34 4.24
N HIS A 497 4.65 22.33 5.38
CA HIS A 497 6.10 22.31 5.42
C HIS A 497 6.67 21.33 6.43
N ILE A 498 7.95 21.01 6.27
CA ILE A 498 8.65 20.08 7.15
C ILE A 498 9.02 20.80 8.45
N ALA A 499 8.32 20.43 9.52
CA ALA A 499 8.68 20.74 10.88
C ALA A 499 9.69 19.73 11.41
N LYS A 500 10.81 20.23 11.95
CA LYS A 500 11.81 19.50 12.71
C LYS A 500 11.52 19.66 14.20
N LEU A 501 11.13 18.58 14.84
CA LEU A 501 10.94 18.48 16.28
C LEU A 501 12.22 17.92 16.91
N MET A 502 13.04 18.80 17.49
CA MET A 502 14.25 18.42 18.23
C MET A 502 13.88 17.75 19.55
N ILE A 503 14.36 16.53 19.76
CA ILE A 503 14.06 15.73 20.93
C ILE A 503 15.25 15.78 21.87
N GLN A 504 14.98 16.22 23.10
CA GLN A 504 15.95 16.24 24.18
C GLN A 504 15.61 15.13 25.16
N MET A 505 16.60 14.29 25.46
CA MET A 505 16.47 13.21 26.43
C MET A 505 17.43 13.47 27.58
N GLU A 506 16.91 13.41 28.81
CA GLU A 506 17.77 13.44 30.00
C GLU A 506 18.70 12.22 30.03
N SER A 507 19.79 12.32 30.80
CA SER A 507 20.90 11.35 30.87
C SER A 507 20.50 9.87 31.08
N SER A 508 19.27 9.59 31.51
CA SER A 508 18.75 8.24 31.76
C SER A 508 18.47 7.39 30.52
N ARG A 509 18.58 7.94 29.29
CA ARG A 509 18.20 7.28 28.02
C ARG A 509 16.84 6.56 28.09
N SER A 510 15.94 7.05 28.94
CA SER A 510 14.62 6.49 29.14
C SER A 510 13.57 7.45 28.61
N ILE A 511 12.51 6.91 28.01
CA ILE A 511 11.34 7.67 27.55
C ILE A 511 10.73 8.51 28.68
N LYS A 512 10.88 8.06 29.95
CA LYS A 512 10.45 8.83 31.12
C LYS A 512 11.15 10.20 31.23
N GLY A 513 12.38 10.33 30.72
CA GLY A 513 13.17 11.55 30.70
C GLY A 513 13.09 12.35 29.39
N LEU A 514 12.14 12.06 28.49
CA LEU A 514 11.94 12.89 27.29
C LEU A 514 11.36 14.25 27.67
N ASN A 515 11.95 15.32 27.18
CA ASN A 515 11.44 16.67 27.37
C ASN A 515 10.54 17.09 26.20
N TRP A 516 9.86 18.22 26.39
CA TRP A 516 9.10 18.86 25.33
C TRP A 516 10.01 19.15 24.13
N ALA A 517 9.56 18.80 22.93
CA ALA A 517 10.34 18.97 21.73
C ALA A 517 10.37 20.45 21.30
N ASN A 518 11.55 20.92 20.90
CA ASN A 518 11.69 22.24 20.31
C ASN A 518 11.42 22.15 18.80
N MET A 519 10.46 22.92 18.32
CA MET A 519 10.03 22.89 16.91
C MET A 519 10.68 24.02 16.12
N SER A 520 11.16 23.68 14.93
CA SER A 520 11.58 24.64 13.90
C SER A 520 11.16 24.14 12.53
N PHE A 521 11.04 25.02 11.55
CA PHE A 521 10.79 24.62 10.17
C PHE A 521 12.09 24.56 9.38
N LEU A 522 12.19 23.59 8.47
CA LEU A 522 13.24 23.62 7.46
C LEU A 522 13.04 24.82 6.53
N SER A 523 14.15 25.47 6.16
CA SER A 523 14.13 26.65 5.29
C SER A 523 13.89 26.25 3.84
N LEU A 524 12.61 26.07 3.50
CA LEU A 524 12.11 25.78 2.17
C LEU A 524 11.41 27.02 1.58
N GLY A 525 11.27 27.07 0.26
CA GLY A 525 10.52 28.12 -0.43
C GLY A 525 9.00 27.97 -0.26
N ASN A 526 8.22 28.84 -0.89
CA ASN A 526 6.77 28.91 -0.72
C ASN A 526 6.06 27.85 -1.60
N PHE A 527 5.95 26.62 -1.10
CA PHE A 527 5.29 25.52 -1.76
C PHE A 527 4.87 24.45 -0.75
N ASP A 528 3.83 23.67 -1.08
CA ASP A 528 3.40 22.57 -0.22
C ASP A 528 4.31 21.35 -0.40
N VAL A 529 4.83 20.86 0.72
CA VAL A 529 5.44 19.54 0.82
C VAL A 529 4.31 18.54 1.05
N VAL A 530 4.23 17.54 0.16
CA VAL A 530 3.18 16.52 0.14
C VAL A 530 3.61 15.25 0.86
N ASN A 531 4.90 14.90 0.75
CA ASN A 531 5.42 13.68 1.35
C ASN A 531 6.91 13.83 1.68
N ILE A 532 7.32 13.21 2.79
CA ILE A 532 8.73 13.02 3.14
C ILE A 532 9.08 11.57 2.77
N GLU A 533 9.95 11.39 1.77
CA GLU A 533 10.23 10.09 1.17
C GLU A 533 11.33 9.34 1.92
N SER A 534 12.46 10.01 2.13
CA SER A 534 13.64 9.39 2.72
C SER A 534 14.57 10.42 3.37
N TYR A 535 15.42 9.94 4.27
CA TYR A 535 16.52 10.70 4.85
C TYR A 535 17.78 9.84 4.82
N ASP A 536 18.83 10.36 4.22
CA ASP A 536 20.15 9.76 4.21
C ASP A 536 21.04 10.44 5.25
N LYS A 537 21.37 9.70 6.30
CA LYS A 537 22.24 10.15 7.40
C LYS A 537 23.70 10.36 6.95
N GLY A 538 24.17 9.63 5.94
CA GLY A 538 25.55 9.71 5.48
C GLY A 538 25.85 11.00 4.70
N THR A 539 24.87 11.46 3.92
CA THR A 539 24.95 12.72 3.15
C THR A 539 24.21 13.88 3.82
N ASP A 540 23.47 13.61 4.90
CA ASP A 540 22.57 14.55 5.57
C ASP A 540 21.56 15.20 4.60
N THR A 541 20.96 14.38 3.74
CA THR A 541 20.02 14.82 2.71
C THR A 541 18.65 14.19 2.88
N MET A 542 17.61 15.00 2.75
CA MET A 542 16.21 14.57 2.77
C MET A 542 15.60 14.62 1.36
N GLU A 543 14.88 13.57 1.00
CA GLU A 543 14.09 13.51 -0.23
C GLU A 543 12.62 13.75 0.09
N LEU A 544 11.98 14.62 -0.69
CA LEU A 544 10.59 15.00 -0.49
C LEU A 544 9.84 15.13 -1.81
N MET A 545 8.52 15.02 -1.75
CA MET A 545 7.61 15.38 -2.83
C MET A 545 6.95 16.72 -2.51
N LYS A 546 6.85 17.59 -3.51
CA LYS A 546 6.19 18.90 -3.40
C LYS A 546 5.22 19.15 -4.54
N ASN A 547 4.21 19.98 -4.25
CA ASN A 547 3.38 20.61 -5.27
C ASN A 547 3.91 22.02 -5.51
N LEU A 548 4.12 22.37 -6.78
CA LEU A 548 4.50 23.72 -7.20
C LEU A 548 3.28 24.61 -7.43
#